data_AF-A0A9D5K2E8-F1
#
_entry.id   AF-A0A9D5K2E8-F1
#
_cell.length_a   1.000
_cell.length_b   1.000
_cell.length_c   1.000
_cell.angle_alpha   90.00
_cell.angle_beta   90.00
_cell.angle_gamma   90.00
#
_symmetry.space_group_name_H-M   'P 1'
#
loop_
_entity.id
_entity.type
_entity.pdbx_description
1 polymer ?
#
loop_
_entity_poly.entity_id
_entity_poly.type
_entity_poly.pdbx_seq_one_letter_code
_entity_poly.pdbx_strand_id
1 'polypeptide(L)'
;MSSAVFSTGNESYQISKIIHVGSVTPIPEKIKKDNGCTHSFKLVTPQSAVYCYYRSEDTAKNARGALGAMLREAKPALFSSGYELVDPSRVISFGNVFAFKKPTADGNSHAFVVTIDTSDERHRKVWLRYKSEESAKKARRAMFAAVHAGIHGSSTDSAKSDGADPSAYKQAPTAVAA
;
A
#
# COMPACT_ATOMS: atom_id res chain seq x y z
N MET A 1 -8.25 11.14 20.92
CA MET A 1 -8.52 10.21 19.81
C MET A 1 -7.88 8.87 20.15
N SER A 2 -8.64 7.78 20.23
CA SER A 2 -8.06 6.44 20.37
C SER A 2 -7.38 6.05 19.06
N SER A 3 -6.09 5.70 19.11
CA SER A 3 -5.42 5.16 17.92
C SER A 3 -5.97 3.76 17.68
N ALA A 4 -6.47 3.49 16.47
CA ALA A 4 -6.85 2.13 16.10
C ALA A 4 -5.68 1.16 16.30
N VAL A 5 -5.98 -0.02 16.85
CA VAL A 5 -5.00 -1.06 17.15
C VAL A 5 -5.33 -2.29 16.32
N PHE A 6 -4.30 -2.85 15.68
CA PHE A 6 -4.35 -4.17 15.11
C PHE A 6 -3.71 -5.16 16.07
N SER A 7 -4.43 -6.21 16.45
CA SER A 7 -3.92 -7.25 17.33
C SER A 7 -3.73 -8.55 16.56
N THR A 8 -2.56 -9.15 16.72
CA THR A 8 -2.37 -10.58 16.51
C THR A 8 -2.69 -11.29 17.82
N GLY A 9 -2.83 -12.62 17.81
CA GLY A 9 -3.20 -13.36 19.02
C GLY A 9 -2.33 -13.08 20.26
N ASN A 10 -1.08 -12.63 20.06
CA ASN A 10 -0.11 -12.41 21.14
C ASN A 10 0.45 -10.97 21.20
N GLU A 11 0.27 -10.15 20.16
CA GLU A 11 0.86 -8.82 20.07
C GLU A 11 -0.15 -7.79 19.55
N SER A 12 0.08 -6.52 19.84
CA SER A 12 -0.79 -5.42 19.40
C SER A 12 0.03 -4.27 18.84
N TYR A 13 -0.43 -3.73 17.72
CA TYR A 13 0.27 -2.69 16.97
C TYR A 13 -0.66 -1.52 16.70
N GLN A 14 -0.18 -0.32 16.97
CA GLN A 14 -0.89 0.90 16.59
C GLN A 14 -0.87 1.05 15.07
N ILE A 15 -2.04 1.18 14.45
CA ILE A 15 -2.19 1.31 12.99
C ILE A 15 -1.37 2.48 12.45
N SER A 16 -1.33 3.59 13.19
CA SER A 16 -0.55 4.79 12.85
C SER A 16 0.95 4.53 12.72
N LYS A 17 1.48 3.52 13.42
CA LYS A 17 2.90 3.14 13.42
C LYS A 17 3.26 2.07 12.39
N ILE A 18 2.30 1.49 11.68
CA ILE A 18 2.61 0.49 10.64
C ILE A 18 3.09 1.21 9.38
N ILE A 19 4.30 0.88 8.93
CA ILE A 19 4.97 1.48 7.76
C ILE A 19 4.74 0.64 6.52
N HIS A 20 4.89 -0.68 6.65
CA HIS A 20 4.73 -1.61 5.54
C HIS A 20 4.01 -2.87 5.99
N VAL A 21 3.16 -3.38 5.11
CA VAL A 21 2.52 -4.68 5.26
C VAL A 21 2.74 -5.50 3.99
N GLY A 22 3.36 -6.66 4.15
CA GLY A 22 3.63 -7.59 3.07
C GLY A 22 2.41 -8.38 2.63
N SER A 23 2.62 -9.18 1.58
CA SER A 23 1.65 -10.19 1.14
C SER A 23 1.57 -11.36 2.13
N VAL A 24 0.50 -12.14 2.02
CA VAL A 24 0.39 -13.45 2.67
C VAL A 24 1.27 -14.43 1.91
N THR A 25 2.16 -15.12 2.63
CA THR A 25 3.07 -16.12 2.07
C THR A 25 3.09 -17.38 2.93
N PRO A 26 3.28 -18.57 2.33
CA PRO A 26 3.50 -19.79 3.08
C PRO A 26 4.80 -19.68 3.91
N ILE A 27 4.82 -20.29 5.10
CA ILE A 27 6.01 -20.32 5.94
C ILE A 27 6.83 -21.60 5.71
N PRO A 28 8.16 -21.58 5.92
CA PRO A 28 9.00 -22.78 5.78
C PRO A 28 8.55 -23.93 6.67
N GLU A 29 8.68 -25.17 6.18
CA GLU A 29 8.28 -26.41 6.86
C GLU A 29 8.81 -26.49 8.31
N LYS A 30 10.03 -26.01 8.53
CA LYS A 30 10.67 -25.97 9.86
C LYS A 30 9.83 -25.16 10.87
N ILE A 31 9.32 -24.01 10.46
CA ILE A 31 8.52 -23.12 11.33
C ILE A 31 7.09 -23.67 11.51
N LYS A 32 6.55 -24.37 10.50
CA LYS A 32 5.23 -25.02 10.60
C LYS A 32 5.18 -26.02 11.75
N LYS A 33 6.24 -26.82 11.93
CA LYS A 33 6.33 -27.87 12.95
C LYS A 33 6.29 -27.31 14.38
N ASP A 34 6.88 -26.14 14.59
CA ASP A 34 6.99 -25.54 15.91
C ASP A 34 5.69 -24.82 16.33
N ASN A 35 4.93 -24.29 15.37
CA ASN A 35 3.86 -23.33 15.65
C ASN A 35 2.46 -23.78 15.17
N GLY A 36 2.37 -24.88 14.42
CA GLY A 36 1.14 -25.33 13.75
C GLY A 36 0.57 -24.35 12.71
N CYS A 37 1.32 -23.31 12.37
CA CYS A 37 0.92 -22.27 11.41
C CYS A 37 1.39 -22.64 10.00
N THR A 38 0.68 -22.18 8.98
CA THR A 38 1.00 -22.48 7.57
C THR A 38 1.34 -21.25 6.76
N HIS A 39 0.79 -20.09 7.14
CA HIS A 39 0.93 -18.84 6.41
C HIS A 39 1.31 -17.69 7.35
N SER A 40 1.93 -16.67 6.79
CA SER A 40 2.19 -15.42 7.49
C SER A 40 2.15 -14.23 6.56
N PHE A 41 2.03 -13.03 7.11
CA PHE A 41 2.42 -11.80 6.43
C PHE A 41 3.34 -10.99 7.33
N LYS A 42 4.18 -10.16 6.72
CA LYS A 42 5.16 -9.33 7.44
C LYS A 42 4.57 -7.94 7.72
N LEU A 43 4.79 -7.44 8.93
CA LEU A 43 4.61 -6.06 9.33
C LEU A 43 5.96 -5.40 9.57
N VAL A 44 6.09 -4.14 9.16
CA VAL A 44 7.24 -3.31 9.53
C VAL A 44 6.73 -2.04 10.20
N THR A 45 7.30 -1.76 11.35
CA THR A 45 7.06 -0.57 12.19
C THR A 45 8.36 0.22 12.33
N PRO A 46 8.35 1.42 12.94
CA PRO A 46 9.58 2.14 13.22
C PRO A 46 10.53 1.36 14.12
N GLN A 47 10.04 0.48 15.00
CA GLN A 47 10.85 -0.22 16.00
C GLN A 47 11.34 -1.60 15.52
N SER A 48 10.47 -2.33 14.82
CA SER A 48 10.74 -3.72 14.45
C SER A 48 9.95 -4.17 13.22
N ALA A 49 10.43 -5.23 12.58
CA ALA A 49 9.60 -6.06 11.72
C ALA A 49 9.11 -7.31 12.44
N VAL A 50 7.84 -7.68 12.23
CA VAL A 50 7.22 -8.86 12.82
C VAL A 50 6.50 -9.67 11.75
N TYR A 51 6.50 -10.99 11.91
CA TYR A 51 5.70 -11.89 11.08
C TYR A 51 4.44 -12.32 11.84
N CYS A 52 3.28 -12.06 11.26
CA CYS A 52 2.00 -12.47 11.82
C CYS A 52 1.67 -13.86 11.28
N TYR A 53 1.68 -14.88 12.15
CA TYR A 53 1.48 -16.29 11.78
C TYR A 53 0.02 -16.73 11.94
N TYR A 54 -0.45 -17.55 11.00
CA TYR A 54 -1.82 -18.05 10.96
C TYR A 54 -1.87 -19.53 10.56
N ARG A 55 -2.90 -20.24 11.04
CA ARG A 55 -3.10 -21.68 10.82
C ARG A 55 -3.49 -22.04 9.37
N SER A 56 -4.12 -21.11 8.65
CA SER A 56 -4.51 -21.31 7.24
C SER A 56 -4.26 -20.06 6.39
N GLU A 57 -4.26 -20.24 5.07
CA GLU A 57 -4.16 -19.12 4.12
C GLU A 57 -5.36 -18.18 4.25
N ASP A 58 -6.57 -18.73 4.38
CA ASP A 58 -7.80 -17.94 4.47
C ASP A 58 -7.83 -17.08 5.74
N THR A 59 -7.41 -17.63 6.88
CA THR A 59 -7.32 -16.85 8.13
C THR A 59 -6.29 -15.73 8.02
N ALA A 60 -5.14 -15.99 7.37
CA ALA A 60 -4.15 -14.96 7.08
C ALA A 60 -4.69 -13.87 6.15
N LYS A 61 -5.40 -14.24 5.08
CA LYS A 61 -6.02 -13.30 4.12
C LYS A 61 -7.09 -12.46 4.78
N ASN A 62 -7.94 -13.05 5.61
CA ASN A 62 -8.99 -12.34 6.35
C ASN A 62 -8.39 -11.31 7.31
N ALA A 63 -7.41 -11.71 8.12
CA ALA A 63 -6.72 -10.79 9.03
C ALA A 63 -5.97 -9.68 8.26
N ARG A 64 -5.29 -10.03 7.16
CA ARG A 64 -4.60 -9.08 6.30
C ARG A 64 -5.55 -8.09 5.63
N GLY A 65 -6.72 -8.55 5.22
CA GLY A 65 -7.79 -7.76 4.63
C GLY A 65 -8.38 -6.77 5.63
N ALA A 66 -8.70 -7.23 6.83
CA ALA A 66 -9.16 -6.37 7.93
C ALA A 66 -8.14 -5.28 8.28
N LEU A 67 -6.87 -5.67 8.43
CA LEU A 67 -5.78 -4.71 8.63
C LEU A 67 -5.66 -3.72 7.46
N GLY A 68 -5.82 -4.20 6.23
CA GLY A 68 -5.82 -3.35 5.03
C GLY A 68 -6.93 -2.30 5.05
N ALA A 69 -8.12 -2.65 5.51
CA ALA A 69 -9.23 -1.72 5.67
C ALA A 69 -8.92 -0.66 6.74
N MET A 70 -8.47 -1.09 7.94
CA MET A 70 -8.07 -0.18 9.03
C MET A 70 -6.98 0.79 8.59
N LEU A 71 -6.01 0.30 7.82
CA LEU A 71 -4.91 1.09 7.30
C LEU A 71 -5.39 2.14 6.29
N ARG A 72 -6.29 1.79 5.37
CA ARG A 72 -6.83 2.75 4.39
C ARG A 72 -7.68 3.83 5.04
N GLU A 73 -8.43 3.48 6.07
CA GLU A 73 -9.22 4.43 6.86
C GLU A 73 -8.32 5.40 7.62
N ALA A 74 -7.29 4.89 8.30
CA ALA A 74 -6.37 5.71 9.08
C ALA A 74 -5.34 6.48 8.23
N LYS A 75 -5.00 5.96 7.04
CA LYS A 75 -3.95 6.47 6.15
C LYS A 75 -4.42 6.38 4.68
N PRO A 76 -5.20 7.35 4.20
CA PRO A 76 -5.77 7.31 2.85
C PRO A 76 -4.71 7.37 1.74
N ALA A 77 -3.53 7.94 2.02
CA ALA A 77 -2.43 8.09 1.06
C ALA A 77 -1.49 6.86 1.01
N LEU A 78 -1.92 5.68 1.42
CA LEU A 78 -1.10 4.47 1.34
C LEU A 78 -0.82 4.05 -0.10
N PHE A 79 0.44 3.76 -0.38
CA PHE A 79 0.82 3.16 -1.66
C PHE A 79 0.56 1.66 -1.65
N SER A 80 -0.13 1.14 -2.67
CA SER A 80 -0.42 -0.28 -2.83
C SER A 80 0.26 -0.87 -4.06
N SER A 81 0.90 -2.03 -3.90
CA SER A 81 1.48 -2.79 -5.01
C SER A 81 1.17 -4.28 -4.85
N GLY A 82 0.26 -4.79 -5.68
CA GLY A 82 -0.28 -6.13 -5.50
C GLY A 82 -0.94 -6.27 -4.13
N TYR A 83 -0.43 -7.19 -3.30
CA TYR A 83 -0.91 -7.41 -1.94
C TYR A 83 -0.10 -6.66 -0.86
N GLU A 84 0.87 -5.85 -1.26
CA GLU A 84 1.70 -5.06 -0.36
C GLU A 84 1.17 -3.64 -0.19
N LEU A 85 1.30 -3.11 1.02
CA LEU A 85 1.04 -1.72 1.35
C LEU A 85 2.31 -1.07 1.91
N VAL A 86 2.55 0.18 1.56
CA VAL A 86 3.66 1.00 2.05
C VAL A 86 3.15 2.39 2.37
N ASP A 87 3.53 2.92 3.52
CA ASP A 87 3.31 4.30 3.95
C ASP A 87 4.34 5.23 3.29
N PRO A 88 3.94 6.06 2.30
CA PRO A 88 4.86 6.93 1.60
C PRO A 88 5.50 7.98 2.50
N SER A 89 4.84 8.37 3.61
CA SER A 89 5.37 9.35 4.57
C SER A 89 6.63 8.84 5.30
N ARG A 90 6.88 7.53 5.23
CA ARG A 90 8.00 6.84 5.86
C ARG A 90 9.02 6.32 4.85
N VAL A 91 8.89 6.69 3.58
CA VAL A 91 9.86 6.33 2.54
C VAL A 91 11.01 7.34 2.58
N ILE A 92 12.23 6.85 2.80
CA ILE A 92 13.46 7.64 2.76
C ILE A 92 13.94 7.81 1.32
N SER A 93 13.92 6.72 0.56
CA SER A 93 14.39 6.70 -0.82
C SER A 93 13.82 5.51 -1.57
N PHE A 94 13.85 5.57 -2.90
CA PHE A 94 13.54 4.42 -3.75
C PHE A 94 14.45 4.41 -4.97
N GLY A 95 14.82 3.20 -5.39
CA GLY A 95 15.79 2.97 -6.46
C GLY A 95 15.21 3.09 -7.87
N ASN A 96 16.07 2.80 -8.83
CA ASN A 96 15.67 2.60 -10.21
C ASN A 96 15.00 1.24 -10.40
N VAL A 97 14.23 1.12 -11.49
CA VAL A 97 13.71 -0.17 -11.94
C VAL A 97 14.88 -1.00 -12.46
N PHE A 98 14.93 -2.26 -12.07
CA PHE A 98 15.88 -3.24 -12.62
C PHE A 98 15.14 -4.53 -12.97
N ALA A 99 15.72 -5.28 -13.91
CA ALA A 99 15.26 -6.60 -14.29
C ALA A 99 15.95 -7.68 -13.43
N PHE A 100 15.21 -8.72 -13.07
CA PHE A 100 15.81 -9.93 -12.51
C PHE A 100 16.48 -10.74 -13.61
N LYS A 101 17.64 -11.35 -13.30
CA LYS A 101 18.34 -12.26 -14.24
C LYS A 101 17.46 -13.42 -14.72
N LYS A 102 16.57 -13.88 -13.84
CA LYS A 102 15.51 -14.85 -14.12
C LYS A 102 14.24 -14.38 -13.45
N PRO A 103 13.05 -14.56 -14.06
CA PRO A 103 11.80 -14.27 -13.39
C PRO A 103 11.71 -15.00 -12.04
N THR A 104 11.13 -14.33 -11.05
CA THR A 104 10.79 -14.95 -9.77
C THR A 104 9.76 -16.06 -9.95
N ALA A 105 9.61 -16.94 -8.95
CA ALA A 105 8.60 -18.02 -8.98
C ALA A 105 7.17 -17.52 -9.25
N ASP A 106 6.87 -16.29 -8.81
CA ASP A 106 5.56 -15.64 -9.00
C ASP A 106 5.42 -14.93 -10.36
N GLY A 107 6.39 -15.10 -11.27
CA GLY A 107 6.40 -14.50 -12.60
C GLY A 107 6.82 -13.02 -12.64
N ASN A 108 7.31 -12.46 -11.54
CA ASN A 108 7.84 -11.09 -11.55
C ASN A 108 9.21 -11.04 -12.20
N SER A 109 9.37 -10.16 -13.18
CA SER A 109 10.59 -9.97 -13.98
C SER A 109 11.33 -8.68 -13.62
N HIS A 110 10.65 -7.71 -12.99
CA HIS A 110 11.21 -6.41 -12.66
C HIS A 110 10.90 -6.02 -11.22
N ALA A 111 11.73 -5.15 -10.64
CA ALA A 111 11.49 -4.59 -9.32
C ALA A 111 12.15 -3.23 -9.16
N PHE A 112 11.75 -2.51 -8.11
CA PHE A 112 12.54 -1.43 -7.53
C PHE A 112 12.53 -1.55 -6.00
N VAL A 113 13.60 -1.10 -5.36
CA VAL A 113 13.75 -1.17 -3.90
C VAL A 113 13.28 0.13 -3.28
N VAL A 114 12.52 0.03 -2.21
CA VAL A 114 12.08 1.14 -1.36
C VAL A 114 12.79 1.02 -0.02
N THR A 115 13.40 2.12 0.42
CA THR A 115 14.04 2.24 1.73
C THR A 115 13.07 2.97 2.65
N ILE A 116 12.73 2.36 3.78
CA ILE A 116 11.78 2.90 4.75
C ILE A 116 12.46 3.30 6.06
N ASP A 117 11.88 4.28 6.76
CA ASP A 117 12.34 4.80 8.04
C ASP A 117 12.00 3.87 9.20
N THR A 118 12.93 2.97 9.55
CA THR A 118 12.81 2.02 10.65
C THR A 118 14.17 1.81 11.32
N SER A 119 14.17 1.55 12.63
CA SER A 119 15.37 1.15 13.38
C SER A 119 15.83 -0.27 13.04
N ASP A 120 14.97 -1.08 12.42
CA ASP A 120 15.30 -2.43 11.97
C ASP A 120 16.07 -2.40 10.64
N GLU A 121 17.40 -2.35 10.75
CA GLU A 121 18.28 -2.26 9.58
C GLU A 121 18.11 -3.38 8.58
N ARG A 122 17.73 -4.58 9.04
CA ARG A 122 17.56 -5.78 8.21
C ARG A 122 16.31 -5.68 7.33
N HIS A 123 15.27 -5.03 7.83
CA HIS A 123 13.96 -4.95 7.16
C HIS A 123 13.65 -3.58 6.55
N ARG A 124 14.60 -2.64 6.64
CA ARG A 124 14.58 -1.30 6.04
C ARG A 124 14.42 -1.28 4.51
N LYS A 125 14.74 -2.37 3.80
CA LYS A 125 14.59 -2.47 2.33
C LYS A 125 13.39 -3.34 1.95
N VAL A 126 12.41 -2.75 1.28
CA VAL A 126 11.22 -3.42 0.71
C VAL A 126 11.37 -3.53 -0.80
N TRP A 127 11.11 -4.72 -1.34
CA TRP A 127 11.26 -5.00 -2.77
C TRP A 127 9.88 -5.02 -3.43
N LEU A 128 9.55 -3.97 -4.18
CA LEU A 128 8.31 -3.93 -4.94
C LEU A 128 8.54 -4.60 -6.30
N ARG A 129 7.84 -5.71 -6.53
CA ARG A 129 8.04 -6.61 -7.68
C ARG A 129 6.89 -6.52 -8.67
N TYR A 130 7.22 -6.64 -9.96
CA TYR A 130 6.28 -6.47 -11.07
C TYR A 130 6.55 -7.47 -12.19
N LYS A 131 5.50 -7.80 -12.95
CA LYS A 131 5.55 -8.72 -14.09
C LYS A 131 6.19 -8.12 -15.36
N SER A 132 6.27 -6.80 -15.47
CA SER A 132 6.86 -6.10 -16.62
C SER A 132 7.60 -4.82 -16.20
N GLU A 133 8.46 -4.33 -17.08
CA GLU A 133 9.21 -3.09 -16.88
C GLU A 133 8.29 -1.86 -16.86
N GLU A 134 7.31 -1.82 -17.75
CA GLU A 134 6.35 -0.72 -17.85
C GLU A 134 5.53 -0.60 -16.57
N SER A 135 5.12 -1.73 -16.01
CA SER A 135 4.41 -1.81 -14.73
C SER A 135 5.28 -1.27 -13.59
N ALA A 136 6.55 -1.66 -13.54
CA ALA A 136 7.49 -1.15 -12.54
C ALA A 136 7.76 0.36 -12.69
N LYS A 137 7.94 0.85 -13.93
CA LYS A 137 8.13 2.28 -14.23
C LYS A 137 6.90 3.11 -13.87
N LYS A 138 5.68 2.59 -14.13
CA LYS A 138 4.42 3.24 -13.74
C LYS A 138 4.30 3.29 -12.21
N ALA A 139 4.55 2.19 -11.54
CA ALA A 139 4.48 2.10 -10.09
C ALA A 139 5.52 2.99 -9.39
N ARG A 140 6.75 3.07 -9.92
CA ARG A 140 7.77 4.00 -9.42
C ARG A 140 7.34 5.46 -9.54
N ARG A 141 6.72 5.84 -10.67
CA ARG A 141 6.16 7.20 -10.86
C ARG A 141 5.04 7.48 -9.87
N ALA A 142 4.15 6.52 -9.64
CA ALA A 142 3.10 6.63 -8.64
C ALA A 142 3.66 6.74 -7.21
N MET A 143 4.73 6.00 -6.88
CA MET A 143 5.41 6.12 -5.59
C MET A 143 6.01 7.52 -5.41
N PHE A 144 6.68 8.06 -6.44
CA PHE A 144 7.18 9.43 -6.42
C PHE A 144 6.05 10.42 -6.13
N ALA A 145 4.93 10.33 -6.86
CA ALA A 145 3.78 11.20 -6.62
C ALA A 145 3.22 11.06 -5.19
N ALA A 146 3.12 9.84 -4.66
CA ALA A 146 2.61 9.61 -3.31
C ALA A 146 3.53 10.15 -2.21
N VAL A 147 4.85 9.99 -2.37
CA VAL A 147 5.86 10.56 -1.45
C VAL A 147 5.79 12.08 -1.47
N HIS A 148 5.74 12.70 -2.64
CA HIS A 148 5.65 14.16 -2.77
C HIS A 148 4.30 14.72 -2.30
N ALA A 149 3.19 14.04 -2.56
CA ALA A 149 1.88 14.44 -2.06
C ALA A 149 1.80 14.37 -0.52
N GLY A 150 2.51 13.42 0.10
CA GLY A 150 2.64 13.33 1.56
C GLY A 150 3.54 14.40 2.18
N ILE A 151 4.50 14.95 1.43
CA ILE A 151 5.40 16.02 1.86
C ILE A 151 4.76 17.40 1.69
N HIS A 152 3.95 17.59 0.64
CA HIS A 152 3.19 18.83 0.39
C HIS A 152 1.82 18.83 1.07
N GLY A 153 1.74 18.37 2.32
CA GLY A 153 0.48 18.12 3.03
C GLY A 153 -0.62 19.15 2.76
N SER A 154 -1.83 18.66 2.46
CA SER A 154 -3.08 19.38 2.67
C SER A 154 -3.10 20.86 2.20
N SER A 155 -3.08 21.08 0.89
CA SER A 155 -3.62 22.26 0.17
C SER A 155 -3.21 22.07 -1.29
N THR A 156 -4.07 21.92 -2.29
CA THR A 156 -5.28 22.67 -2.63
C THR A 156 -6.03 21.91 -3.73
N ASP A 157 -7.33 22.14 -3.76
CA ASP A 157 -8.22 22.13 -4.91
C ASP A 157 -8.56 20.81 -5.61
N SER A 158 -9.79 20.40 -5.32
CA SER A 158 -10.81 20.00 -6.27
C SER A 158 -10.41 20.22 -7.74
N ALA A 159 -9.88 19.18 -8.37
CA ALA A 159 -9.90 19.08 -9.82
C ALA A 159 -11.35 18.86 -10.27
N LYS A 160 -12.07 19.97 -10.43
CA LYS A 160 -13.12 20.08 -11.44
C LYS A 160 -12.45 19.97 -12.81
N SER A 161 -12.80 18.93 -13.54
CA SER A 161 -12.91 18.92 -15.00
C SER A 161 -14.02 17.88 -15.28
N ASP A 162 -15.04 18.13 -16.08
CA ASP A 162 -15.04 18.83 -17.36
C ASP A 162 -16.37 19.56 -17.61
N GLY A 163 -16.28 20.54 -18.51
CA GLY A 163 -17.29 21.54 -18.79
C GLY A 163 -18.59 20.99 -19.39
N ALA A 164 -19.69 21.55 -18.90
CA ALA A 164 -20.85 21.85 -19.72
C ALA A 164 -21.09 23.36 -19.56
N ASP A 165 -20.82 24.07 -20.65
CA ASP A 165 -21.07 25.49 -20.85
C ASP A 165 -22.57 25.82 -20.67
N PRO A 166 -22.96 26.76 -19.77
CA PRO A 166 -24.29 27.31 -19.74
C PRO A 166 -24.30 28.79 -20.17
N SER A 167 -23.52 29.16 -21.19
CA SER A 167 -23.74 30.40 -21.95
C SER A 167 -24.53 30.14 -23.22
N ALA A 168 -25.80 29.79 -23.04
CA ALA A 168 -26.82 29.96 -24.07
C ALA A 168 -28.13 30.45 -23.46
N TYR A 169 -28.07 31.59 -22.76
CA TYR A 169 -29.23 32.48 -22.66
C TYR A 169 -29.51 33.01 -24.07
N LYS A 170 -30.43 32.36 -24.80
CA LYS A 170 -31.14 33.00 -25.90
C LYS A 170 -32.58 33.28 -25.46
N GLN A 171 -32.80 34.58 -25.33
CA GLN A 171 -34.03 35.35 -25.26
C GLN A 171 -35.31 34.62 -25.71
N ALA A 172 -36.36 34.82 -24.91
CA ALA A 172 -37.75 34.62 -25.30
C ALA A 172 -38.10 35.35 -26.61
N PRO A 173 -39.14 34.89 -27.30
CA PRO A 173 -40.29 35.79 -27.40
C PRO A 173 -41.63 35.15 -27.03
N THR A 174 -42.40 35.98 -26.36
CA THR A 174 -43.85 36.03 -26.14
C THR A 174 -44.68 35.75 -27.39
N ALA A 175 -45.79 35.00 -27.25
CA ALA A 175 -47.16 35.37 -27.68
C ALA A 175 -48.07 34.11 -27.71
N VAL A 176 -49.09 34.01 -26.86
CA VAL A 176 -50.52 34.46 -26.99
C VAL A 176 -51.45 33.44 -27.66
N ALA A 177 -52.54 33.15 -26.93
CA ALA A 177 -53.87 32.63 -27.30
C ALA A 177 -53.97 31.15 -27.76
N ALA A 178 -55.02 30.40 -27.42
CA ALA A 178 -56.36 30.76 -26.93
C ALA A 178 -56.84 29.81 -25.81
#